data_AF-A0A939WSY5-F1
#
_entry.id   AF-A0A939WSY5-F1
#
_cell.length_a   1.000
_cell.length_b   1.000
_cell.length_c   1.000
_cell.angle_alpha   90.00
_cell.angle_beta   90.00
_cell.angle_gamma   90.00
#
_symmetry.space_group_name_H-M   'P 1'
#
loop_
_entity.id
_entity.type
_entity.pdbx_description
1 polymer ?
#
loop_
_entity_poly.entity_id
_entity_poly.type
_entity_poly.pdbx_seq_one_letter_code
_entity_poly.pdbx_strand_id
1 'polypeptide(L)'
;MISPVLPIVSESMAESLKKLGFSDMTPFCYRDGVLTEFKEDLLLAPSLQEVQAWIGRRKRLDVLVYREVFFNEVGKFYAVIINRKDGMMRETAKCPTYNLALETGLKVAINFLGKKKRRRKR
;
A
#
# COMPACT_ATOMS: atom_id res chain seq x y z
N MET A 1 -18.64 17.91 -14.24
CA MET A 1 -17.35 18.23 -13.59
C MET A 1 -16.88 16.97 -12.87
N ILE A 2 -15.81 16.33 -13.34
CA ILE A 2 -15.29 15.10 -12.74
C ILE A 2 -14.55 15.51 -11.47
N SER A 3 -15.11 15.16 -10.30
CA SER A 3 -14.45 15.41 -9.02
C SER A 3 -13.12 14.65 -8.98
N PRO A 4 -12.07 15.22 -8.36
CA PRO A 4 -10.77 14.57 -8.32
C PRO A 4 -10.90 13.20 -7.64
N VAL A 5 -10.43 12.18 -8.36
CA VAL A 5 -10.26 10.83 -7.83
C VAL A 5 -9.36 10.97 -6.60
N LEU A 6 -9.91 10.58 -5.44
CA LEU A 6 -9.25 10.61 -4.14
C LEU A 6 -7.79 10.15 -4.22
N PRO A 7 -6.91 10.65 -3.33
CA PRO A 7 -5.51 10.24 -3.30
C PRO A 7 -5.39 8.73 -3.25
N ILE A 8 -4.50 8.18 -4.08
CA ILE A 8 -4.40 6.74 -4.25
C ILE A 8 -3.73 6.10 -3.00
N VAL A 9 -2.82 6.82 -2.31
CA VAL A 9 -2.21 6.41 -1.03
C VAL A 9 -2.27 7.55 0.01
N SER A 10 -2.05 7.30 1.30
CA SER A 10 -1.91 8.39 2.30
C SER A 10 -0.50 9.01 2.32
N GLU A 11 -0.40 10.26 2.80
CA GLU A 11 0.88 10.98 2.98
C GLU A 11 1.91 10.18 3.81
N SER A 12 1.47 9.63 4.95
CA SER A 12 2.31 8.78 5.80
C SER A 12 2.92 7.57 5.06
N MET A 13 2.20 7.05 4.07
CA MET A 13 2.63 5.93 3.25
C MET A 13 3.60 6.40 2.16
N ALA A 14 3.33 7.54 1.53
CA ALA A 14 4.24 8.17 0.58
C ALA A 14 5.63 8.44 1.21
N GLU A 15 5.67 8.98 2.43
CA GLU A 15 6.93 9.16 3.16
C GLU A 15 7.67 7.84 3.42
N SER A 16 6.93 6.80 3.81
CA SER A 16 7.49 5.48 4.08
C SER A 16 8.08 4.85 2.82
N LEU A 17 7.41 5.02 1.68
CA LEU A 17 7.87 4.57 0.37
C LEU A 17 9.14 5.31 -0.06
N LYS A 18 9.18 6.64 0.11
CA LYS A 18 10.38 7.45 -0.15
C LYS A 18 11.58 6.97 0.67
N LYS A 19 11.39 6.75 1.99
CA LYS A 19 12.44 6.21 2.88
C LYS A 19 12.95 4.83 2.46
N LEU A 20 12.12 4.02 1.80
CA LEU A 20 12.49 2.70 1.33
C LEU A 20 13.12 2.69 -0.08
N GLY A 21 13.28 3.86 -0.72
CA GLY A 21 13.81 3.98 -2.07
C GLY A 21 12.82 3.48 -3.13
N PHE A 22 11.54 3.74 -2.93
CA PHE A 22 10.54 3.71 -3.99
C PHE A 22 10.69 5.02 -4.78
N SER A 23 11.38 4.94 -5.92
CA SER A 23 11.46 6.01 -6.92
C SER A 23 11.18 5.36 -8.26
N ASP A 24 9.99 5.58 -8.82
CA ASP A 24 9.80 5.96 -10.23
C ASP A 24 8.32 5.92 -10.66
N MET A 25 7.96 6.99 -11.37
CA MET A 25 6.83 7.20 -12.29
C MET A 25 5.40 7.26 -11.71
N THR A 26 5.03 8.43 -11.16
CA THR A 26 3.63 8.93 -11.20
C THR A 26 3.61 10.46 -11.05
N PRO A 27 2.81 11.21 -11.83
CA PRO A 27 2.91 12.66 -11.97
C PRO A 27 2.15 13.46 -10.89
N PHE A 28 1.67 12.81 -9.83
CA PHE A 28 0.84 13.48 -8.82
C PHE A 28 1.63 13.74 -7.54
N CYS A 29 1.39 14.90 -6.93
CA CYS A 29 2.10 15.36 -5.75
C CYS A 29 1.13 15.67 -4.59
N TYR A 30 1.60 15.63 -3.35
CA TYR A 30 0.86 16.13 -2.18
C TYR A 30 1.30 17.53 -1.76
N ARG A 31 0.33 18.40 -1.48
CA ARG A 31 0.50 19.66 -0.74
C ARG A 31 -0.56 19.76 0.35
N ASP A 32 -0.16 19.90 1.61
CA ASP A 32 -1.07 20.04 2.75
C ASP A 32 -2.15 18.92 2.81
N GLY A 33 -1.78 17.68 2.50
CA GLY A 33 -2.68 16.53 2.45
C GLY A 33 -3.60 16.46 1.21
N VAL A 34 -3.48 17.42 0.27
CA VAL A 34 -4.27 17.50 -0.95
C VAL A 34 -3.44 17.08 -2.17
N LEU A 35 -4.06 16.32 -3.08
CA LEU A 35 -3.45 15.97 -4.36
C LEU A 35 -3.36 17.21 -5.25
N THR A 36 -2.16 17.55 -5.71
CA THR A 36 -1.91 18.70 -6.57
C THR A 36 -1.11 18.31 -7.81
N GLU A 37 -1.08 19.21 -8.78
CA GLU A 37 -0.16 19.13 -9.91
C GLU A 37 1.31 19.11 -9.44
N PHE A 38 2.16 18.53 -10.29
CA PHE A 38 3.57 18.32 -10.01
C PHE A 38 4.31 19.63 -9.69
N LYS A 39 5.06 19.63 -8.58
CA LYS A 39 6.06 20.64 -8.21
C LYS A 39 7.27 19.93 -7.59
N GLU A 40 8.47 20.47 -7.83
CA GLU A 40 9.74 19.85 -7.43
C GLU A 40 9.86 19.61 -5.90
N ASP A 41 9.20 20.43 -5.08
CA ASP A 41 9.28 20.37 -3.61
C ASP A 41 8.25 19.43 -2.95
N LEU A 42 7.37 18.78 -3.71
CA LEU A 42 6.24 18.02 -3.17
C LEU A 42 6.48 16.50 -3.16
N LEU A 43 5.77 15.79 -2.27
CA LEU A 43 5.84 14.33 -2.17
C LEU A 43 5.09 13.67 -3.33
N LEU A 44 5.78 12.84 -4.11
CA LEU A 44 5.18 12.06 -5.21
C LEU A 44 4.22 10.98 -4.68
N ALA A 45 3.08 10.84 -5.34
CA ALA A 45 1.97 9.96 -4.97
C ALA A 45 1.84 8.76 -5.93
N PRO A 46 2.32 7.56 -5.55
CA PRO A 46 2.16 6.38 -6.39
C PRO A 46 0.76 5.77 -6.31
N SER A 47 0.37 5.05 -7.35
CA SER A 47 -0.87 4.28 -7.32
C SER A 47 -0.77 3.04 -6.42
N LEU A 48 -1.89 2.55 -5.88
CA LEU A 48 -1.90 1.36 -5.00
C LEU A 48 -1.41 0.15 -5.78
N GLN A 49 -1.75 0.06 -7.06
CA GLN A 49 -1.31 -0.98 -7.98
C GLN A 49 0.21 -0.90 -8.23
N GLU A 50 0.78 0.29 -8.42
CA GLU A 50 2.23 0.48 -8.55
C GLU A 50 2.96 0.03 -7.28
N VAL A 51 2.46 0.43 -6.12
CA VAL A 51 3.04 0.03 -4.83
C VAL A 51 2.94 -1.49 -4.64
N GLN A 52 1.78 -2.09 -4.94
CA GLN A 52 1.58 -3.53 -4.89
C GLN A 52 2.57 -4.29 -5.78
N ALA A 53 2.74 -3.86 -7.03
CA ALA A 53 3.67 -4.47 -7.97
C ALA A 53 5.13 -4.35 -7.50
N TRP A 54 5.53 -3.17 -6.99
CA TRP A 54 6.87 -2.95 -6.48
C TRP A 54 7.18 -3.79 -5.24
N ILE A 55 6.23 -3.92 -4.30
CA ILE A 55 6.39 -4.78 -3.12
C ILE A 55 6.61 -6.24 -3.55
N GLY A 56 5.84 -6.70 -4.54
CA GLY A 56 6.01 -8.00 -5.19
C GLY A 56 7.42 -8.22 -5.72
N ARG A 57 7.96 -7.26 -6.48
CA ARG A 57 9.31 -7.34 -7.05
C ARG A 57 10.41 -7.31 -5.99
N ARG A 58 10.31 -6.40 -5.01
CA ARG A 58 11.43 -6.11 -4.08
C ARG A 58 11.60 -7.17 -2.99
N LYS A 59 10.53 -7.79 -2.50
CA LYS A 59 10.60 -8.78 -1.41
C LYS A 59 9.82 -10.06 -1.63
N ARG A 60 9.28 -10.27 -2.82
CA ARG A 60 8.44 -11.45 -3.10
C ARG A 60 7.23 -11.50 -2.15
N LEU A 61 6.65 -10.34 -1.85
CA LEU A 61 5.44 -10.22 -1.05
C LEU A 61 4.26 -9.92 -1.98
N ASP A 62 3.21 -10.72 -1.94
CA ASP A 62 1.94 -10.38 -2.60
C ASP A 62 1.00 -9.74 -1.60
N VAL A 63 0.29 -8.72 -2.05
CA VAL A 63 -0.85 -8.17 -1.33
C VAL A 63 -2.06 -8.41 -2.21
N LEU A 64 -3.02 -9.19 -1.74
CA LEU A 64 -4.25 -9.52 -2.47
C LEU A 64 -5.45 -9.01 -1.66
N VAL A 65 -6.45 -8.45 -2.34
CA VAL A 65 -7.66 -7.99 -1.67
C VAL A 65 -8.79 -8.98 -1.93
N TYR A 66 -9.41 -9.40 -0.85
CA TYR A 66 -10.58 -10.26 -0.86
C TYR A 66 -11.78 -9.47 -0.36
N ARG A 67 -12.96 -9.96 -0.73
CA ARG A 67 -14.23 -9.48 -0.21
C ARG A 67 -14.93 -10.66 0.44
N GLU A 68 -15.44 -10.45 1.65
CA GLU A 68 -16.26 -11.47 2.28
C GLU A 68 -17.55 -11.68 1.49
N VAL A 69 -17.86 -12.95 1.25
CA VAL A 69 -19.12 -13.37 0.65
C VAL A 69 -19.71 -14.40 1.60
N PHE A 70 -20.85 -14.07 2.22
CA PHE A 70 -21.60 -14.99 3.04
C PHE A 70 -22.97 -15.17 2.42
N PHE A 71 -23.27 -16.39 1.99
CA PHE A 71 -24.51 -16.71 1.27
C PHE A 71 -24.71 -15.76 0.07
N ASN A 72 -25.60 -14.77 0.21
CA ASN A 72 -25.93 -13.75 -0.81
C ASN A 72 -25.58 -12.32 -0.35
N GLU A 73 -24.98 -12.15 0.83
CA GLU A 73 -24.57 -10.84 1.34
C GLU A 73 -23.10 -10.58 1.03
N VAL A 74 -22.86 -9.42 0.43
CA VAL A 74 -21.51 -9.00 0.07
C VAL A 74 -20.94 -8.14 1.20
N GLY A 75 -20.03 -8.72 1.96
CA GLY A 75 -19.45 -8.14 3.16
C GLY A 75 -18.28 -7.19 2.89
N LYS A 76 -17.47 -7.01 3.93
CA LYS A 76 -16.32 -6.10 3.95
C LYS A 76 -15.14 -6.67 3.14
N PHE A 77 -14.24 -5.78 2.74
CA PHE A 77 -12.98 -6.11 2.08
C PHE A 77 -11.87 -6.34 3.11
N TYR A 78 -10.88 -7.16 2.80
CA TYR A 78 -9.67 -7.30 3.61
C TYR A 78 -8.50 -7.64 2.70
N ALA A 79 -7.29 -7.30 3.12
CA ALA A 79 -6.08 -7.67 2.39
C ALA A 79 -5.42 -8.89 3.03
N VAL A 80 -4.88 -9.76 2.18
CA VAL A 80 -4.02 -10.87 2.58
C VAL A 80 -2.63 -10.58 2.04
N ILE A 81 -1.65 -10.54 2.93
CA ILE A 81 -0.24 -10.39 2.60
C ILE A 81 0.39 -11.78 2.61
N ILE A 82 0.95 -12.19 1.48
CA ILE A 82 1.57 -13.51 1.28
C ILE A 82 3.06 -13.30 1.06
N ASN A 83 3.88 -13.96 1.86
CA ASN A 83 5.33 -14.00 1.62
C ASN A 83 5.68 -15.18 0.73
N ARG A 84 5.98 -14.94 -0.55
CA ARG A 84 6.34 -16.00 -1.51
C ARG A 84 7.62 -16.74 -1.13
N LYS A 85 8.44 -16.25 -0.20
CA LYS A 85 9.67 -16.93 0.22
C LYS A 85 9.38 -18.14 1.11
N ASP A 86 8.45 -18.01 2.05
CA ASP A 86 8.16 -19.03 3.07
C ASP A 86 6.69 -19.48 3.10
N GLY A 87 5.85 -18.91 2.23
CA GLY A 87 4.43 -19.22 2.14
C GLY A 87 3.58 -18.64 3.27
N MET A 88 4.17 -17.86 4.19
CA MET A 88 3.44 -17.30 5.33
C MET A 88 2.42 -16.27 4.86
N MET A 89 1.21 -16.37 5.41
CA MET A 89 0.10 -15.48 5.08
C MET A 89 -0.33 -14.67 6.30
N ARG A 90 -0.75 -13.43 6.07
CA ARG A 90 -1.30 -12.56 7.11
C ARG A 90 -2.48 -11.77 6.57
N GLU A 91 -3.60 -11.86 7.26
CA GLU A 91 -4.79 -11.08 6.94
C GLU A 91 -4.79 -9.73 7.68
N THR A 92 -5.35 -8.70 7.05
CA THR A 92 -5.60 -7.40 7.69
C THR A 92 -7.00 -7.34 8.29
N ALA A 93 -7.23 -6.29 9.08
CA ALA A 93 -8.58 -5.92 9.49
C ALA A 93 -9.50 -5.70 8.28
N LYS A 94 -10.79 -5.97 8.49
CA LYS A 94 -11.84 -5.80 7.48
C LYS A 94 -12.22 -4.33 7.32
N CYS A 95 -12.37 -3.88 6.09
CA CYS A 95 -12.61 -2.51 5.67
C CYS A 95 -13.87 -2.40 4.79
N PRO A 96 -14.59 -1.27 4.84
CA PRO A 96 -15.78 -1.06 4.01
C PRO A 96 -15.50 -0.97 2.50
N THR A 97 -14.28 -0.60 2.08
CA THR A 97 -13.95 -0.37 0.66
C THR A 97 -12.68 -1.11 0.23
N TYR A 98 -12.62 -1.43 -1.07
CA TYR A 98 -11.46 -2.09 -1.68
C TYR A 98 -10.17 -1.27 -1.49
N ASN A 99 -10.20 0.03 -1.79
CA ASN A 99 -9.02 0.89 -1.69
C ASN A 99 -8.49 0.96 -0.25
N LEU A 100 -9.39 1.02 0.75
CA LEU A 100 -8.96 1.06 2.15
C LEU A 100 -8.34 -0.27 2.59
N ALA A 101 -8.89 -1.40 2.12
CA ALA A 101 -8.30 -2.72 2.37
C ALA A 101 -6.91 -2.84 1.71
N LEU A 102 -6.79 -2.41 0.45
CA LEU A 102 -5.53 -2.44 -0.29
C LEU A 102 -4.47 -1.57 0.38
N GLU A 103 -4.80 -0.32 0.72
CA GLU A 103 -3.88 0.58 1.41
C GLU A 103 -3.44 0.02 2.77
N THR A 104 -4.37 -0.54 3.54
CA THR A 104 -4.06 -1.21 4.82
C THR A 104 -3.11 -2.38 4.62
N GLY A 105 -3.35 -3.23 3.61
CA GLY A 105 -2.47 -4.33 3.23
C GLY A 105 -1.06 -3.86 2.87
N LEU A 106 -0.97 -2.83 2.03
CA LEU A 106 0.32 -2.26 1.61
C LEU A 106 1.07 -1.61 2.77
N LYS A 107 0.40 -0.91 3.68
CA LYS A 107 1.00 -0.37 4.92
C LYS A 107 1.60 -1.48 5.78
N VAL A 108 0.87 -2.58 5.98
CA VAL A 108 1.38 -3.74 6.74
C VAL A 108 2.57 -4.36 6.02
N ALA A 109 2.51 -4.53 4.70
CA ALA A 109 3.62 -5.05 3.90
C ALA A 109 4.86 -4.14 3.99
N ILE A 110 4.69 -2.82 3.85
CA ILE A 110 5.75 -1.81 4.01
C ILE A 110 6.39 -1.88 5.40
N ASN A 111 5.59 -2.05 6.45
CA ASN A 111 6.12 -2.23 7.80
C ASN A 111 6.97 -3.51 7.95
N PHE A 112 6.62 -4.59 7.24
CA PHE A 112 7.50 -5.75 7.15
C PHE A 112 8.83 -5.44 6.42
N LEU A 113 8.82 -4.55 5.42
CA LEU A 113 10.03 -4.09 4.73
C LEU A 113 10.92 -3.25 5.64
N GLY A 114 10.33 -2.33 6.41
CA GLY A 114 11.06 -1.38 7.27
C GLY A 114 11.69 -2.01 8.50
N LYS A 115 11.21 -3.19 8.94
CA LYS A 115 11.82 -3.95 10.04
C LYS A 115 13.14 -4.57 9.57
N LYS A 116 14.24 -3.82 9.66
CA LYS A 116 15.59 -4.41 9.69
C LYS A 116 15.59 -5.50 10.76
N LYS A 117 15.90 -6.75 10.38
CA LYS A 117 16.24 -7.80 11.36
C LYS A 117 17.35 -7.21 12.23
N ARG A 118 17.05 -6.84 13.47
CA ARG A 118 18.09 -6.66 14.49
C ARG A 118 18.82 -7.99 14.52
N ARG A 119 20.02 -8.05 13.93
CA ARG A 119 20.94 -9.17 14.13
C ARG A 119 21.07 -9.27 15.65
N ARG A 120 20.50 -10.31 16.26
CA ARG A 120 20.88 -10.71 17.62
C ARG A 120 22.39 -10.94 17.52
N LYS A 121 23.19 -10.00 18.04
CA LYS A 121 24.56 -10.31 18.45
C LYS A 121 24.41 -11.42 19.48
N ARG A 122 24.68 -12.65 19.06
CA ARG A 122 25.12 -13.71 19.96
C ARG A 122 26.62 -13.77 19.82
#